data_AF-A0A349KUG8-F1
#
_entry.id   AF-A0A349KUG8-F1
#
_cell.length_a   1.000
_cell.length_b   1.000
_cell.length_c   1.000
_cell.angle_alpha   90.00
_cell.angle_beta   90.00
_cell.angle_gamma   90.00
#
_symmetry.space_group_name_H-M   'P 1'
#
loop_
_entity.id
_entity.type
_entity.pdbx_description
1 polymer ?
#
loop_
_entity_poly.entity_id
_entity_poly.type
_entity_poly.pdbx_seq_one_letter_code
_entity_poly.pdbx_strand_id
1 'polypeptide(L)'
;MSLTRAPKAAVIETAKDTMMNTSFRAPPDAAIVVGAGLAGLLSAYLLEQQGQSVLLMESRDRIGGRVLSAAAHTGTPFVDLGPSWLWPGMNERLSHWTTTLGLKLFPQHQSGAAIMEMQNHNVRRHASTYTQEPPSLRWEGGAVALLNALMARLERTQLLLNAQVTLIRHA
;
A
#
# COMPACT_ATOMS: atom_id res chain seq x y z
N MET A 1 -28.52 32.65 7.20
CA MET A 1 -27.39 32.89 8.12
C MET A 1 -26.70 31.54 8.33
N SER A 2 -25.71 31.21 7.50
CA SER A 2 -25.04 29.90 7.53
C SER A 2 -23.87 29.98 8.51
N LEU A 3 -23.98 29.26 9.63
CA LEU A 3 -22.92 29.15 10.64
C LEU A 3 -21.93 28.07 10.17
N THR A 4 -20.94 28.45 9.36
CA THR A 4 -19.79 27.59 9.08
C THR A 4 -18.93 27.50 10.34
N ARG A 5 -19.05 26.38 11.05
CA ARG A 5 -18.26 26.05 12.23
C ARG A 5 -16.81 25.82 11.79
N ALA A 6 -15.87 26.61 12.32
CA ALA A 6 -14.44 26.44 12.06
C ALA A 6 -13.99 25.02 12.45
N PRO A 7 -13.15 24.36 11.64
CA PRO A 7 -12.68 23.02 11.95
C PRO A 7 -11.80 23.05 13.21
N LYS A 8 -12.08 22.13 14.12
CA LYS A 8 -11.28 21.93 15.33
C LYS A 8 -10.02 21.16 14.93
N ALA A 9 -8.85 21.72 15.22
CA ALA A 9 -7.57 21.04 15.01
C ALA A 9 -7.51 19.75 15.85
N ALA A 10 -7.19 18.62 15.22
CA ALA A 10 -6.91 17.37 15.91
C ALA A 10 -5.47 17.39 16.46
N VAL A 11 -5.28 16.91 17.70
CA VAL A 11 -3.96 16.70 18.29
C VAL A 11 -3.60 15.22 18.12
N ILE A 12 -2.48 14.93 17.44
CA ILE A 12 -1.96 13.58 17.26
C ILE A 12 -0.67 13.45 18.08
N GLU A 13 -0.66 12.53 19.04
CA GLU A 13 0.53 12.19 19.80
C GLU A 13 1.25 11.01 19.12
N THR A 14 2.56 11.15 18.93
CA THR A 14 3.43 10.09 18.39
C THR A 14 4.36 9.57 19.49
N ALA A 15 4.54 8.25 19.57
CA ALA A 15 5.52 7.66 20.49
C ALA A 15 6.94 7.87 19.93
N LYS A 16 7.85 8.33 20.80
CA LYS A 16 9.27 8.48 20.51
C LYS A 16 10.09 7.49 21.31
N ASP A 17 11.08 6.91 20.66
CA ASP A 17 12.39 6.74 21.28
C ASP A 17 13.32 7.87 20.79
N THR A 18 13.81 8.66 21.76
CA THR A 18 14.90 9.66 21.69
C THR A 18 14.63 10.97 20.92
N MET A 19 14.26 12.02 21.69
CA MET A 19 14.53 13.45 21.45
C MET A 19 14.33 14.07 20.05
N MET A 20 13.09 14.17 19.54
CA MET A 20 12.65 15.32 18.69
C MET A 20 11.12 15.37 18.57
N ASN A 21 10.45 16.28 19.29
CA ASN A 21 8.97 16.32 19.34
C ASN A 21 8.55 16.98 18.05
N THR A 22 8.41 16.20 16.99
CA THR A 22 7.82 16.66 15.74
C THR A 22 6.33 16.80 15.98
N SER A 23 5.95 17.90 16.63
CA SER A 23 4.58 18.39 16.61
C SER A 23 4.30 18.82 15.17
N PHE A 24 3.79 17.88 14.38
CA PHE A 24 3.35 18.19 13.03
C PHE A 24 2.03 18.97 13.14
N ARG A 25 2.03 20.22 12.67
CA ARG A 25 0.82 21.03 12.58
C ARG A 25 0.28 20.89 11.16
N ALA A 26 -0.58 19.89 10.96
CA ALA A 26 -1.38 19.82 9.74
C ALA A 26 -2.16 21.14 9.60
N PRO A 27 -2.44 21.60 8.35
CA PRO A 27 -3.42 22.66 8.15
C PRO A 27 -4.68 22.36 8.99
N PRO A 28 -5.36 23.36 9.57
CA PRO A 28 -6.49 23.13 10.48
C PRO A 28 -7.61 22.26 9.87
N ASP A 29 -7.67 22.20 8.54
CA ASP A 29 -8.70 21.54 7.75
C ASP A 29 -8.19 20.26 7.07
N ALA A 30 -6.95 19.84 7.35
CA ALA A 30 -6.36 18.68 6.69
C ALA A 30 -6.96 17.37 7.20
N ALA A 31 -7.24 16.46 6.28
CA ALA A 31 -7.60 15.09 6.60
C ALA A 31 -6.35 14.33 7.08
N ILE A 32 -6.50 13.53 8.13
CA ILE A 32 -5.43 12.68 8.66
C ILE A 32 -5.73 11.24 8.25
N VAL A 33 -4.78 10.61 7.57
CA VAL A 33 -4.82 9.19 7.19
C VAL A 33 -3.72 8.46 7.94
N VAL A 34 -4.10 7.43 8.70
CA VAL A 34 -3.15 6.61 9.48
C VAL A 34 -2.93 5.27 8.79
N GLY A 35 -1.70 5.03 8.37
CA GLY A 35 -1.20 3.86 7.64
C GLY A 35 -0.93 4.14 6.16
N ALA A 36 0.32 4.06 5.70
CA ALA A 36 0.73 4.23 4.31
C ALA A 36 0.76 2.90 3.53
N GLY A 37 -0.23 2.04 3.78
CA GLY A 37 -0.51 0.88 2.92
C GLY A 37 -1.33 1.27 1.69
N LEU A 38 -1.72 0.29 0.87
CA LEU A 38 -2.54 0.52 -0.33
C LEU A 38 -3.80 1.35 -0.04
N ALA A 39 -4.55 0.99 1.02
CA ALA A 39 -5.78 1.69 1.38
C ALA A 39 -5.52 3.17 1.74
N GLY A 40 -4.52 3.45 2.56
CA GLY A 40 -4.21 4.82 2.99
C GLY A 40 -3.65 5.68 1.86
N LEU A 41 -2.77 5.14 1.02
CA LEU A 41 -2.27 5.83 -0.18
C LEU A 41 -3.40 6.17 -1.14
N LEU A 42 -4.31 5.23 -1.39
CA LEU A 42 -5.46 5.47 -2.26
C LEU A 42 -6.44 6.47 -1.64
N SER A 43 -6.70 6.40 -0.33
CA SER A 43 -7.52 7.38 0.38
C SER A 43 -6.92 8.78 0.30
N ALA A 44 -5.61 8.92 0.54
CA ALA A 44 -4.90 10.19 0.41
C ALA A 44 -5.00 10.75 -1.01
N TYR A 45 -4.77 9.90 -2.02
CA TYR A 45 -4.92 10.28 -3.42
C TYR A 45 -6.33 10.79 -3.73
N LEU A 46 -7.37 10.05 -3.35
CA LEU A 46 -8.75 10.42 -3.63
C LEU A 46 -9.17 11.70 -2.90
N LEU A 47 -8.78 11.89 -1.64
CA LEU A 47 -9.02 13.13 -0.89
C LEU A 47 -8.32 14.32 -1.53
N GLU A 48 -7.08 14.12 -1.98
CA GLU A 48 -6.33 15.15 -2.68
C GLU A 48 -6.98 15.54 -4.01
N GLN A 49 -7.49 14.58 -4.79
CA GLN A 49 -8.26 14.88 -6.02
C GLN A 49 -9.52 15.71 -5.73
N GLN A 50 -10.05 15.69 -4.50
CA GLN A 50 -11.17 16.55 -4.05
C GLN A 50 -10.70 17.89 -3.46
N GLY A 51 -9.42 18.25 -3.64
CA GLY A 51 -8.86 19.51 -3.18
C GLY A 51 -8.47 19.54 -1.69
N GLN A 52 -8.57 18.43 -0.98
CA GLN A 52 -8.25 18.37 0.45
C GLN A 52 -6.73 18.26 0.68
N SER A 53 -6.23 18.96 1.69
CA SER A 53 -4.88 18.71 2.21
C SER A 53 -4.88 17.44 3.05
N VAL A 54 -3.86 16.59 2.92
CA VAL A 54 -3.80 15.30 3.62
C VAL A 54 -2.48 15.17 4.37
N LEU A 55 -2.56 14.73 5.63
CA LEU A 55 -1.43 14.18 6.36
C LEU A 55 -1.54 12.66 6.35
N LEU A 56 -0.60 11.97 5.71
CA LEU A 56 -0.49 10.52 5.70
C LEU A 56 0.60 10.08 6.68
N MET A 57 0.26 9.32 7.70
CA MET A 57 1.20 8.85 8.72
C MET A 57 1.44 7.35 8.60
N GLU A 58 2.65 6.88 8.84
CA GLU A 58 2.99 5.45 8.86
C GLU A 58 3.99 5.18 9.97
N SER A 59 3.78 4.10 10.72
CA SER A 59 4.64 3.75 11.85
C SER A 59 6.00 3.19 11.41
N ARG A 60 6.07 2.61 10.20
CA ARG A 60 7.31 2.10 9.62
C ARG A 60 8.13 3.21 8.94
N ASP A 61 9.38 2.89 8.67
CA ASP A 61 10.33 3.67 7.87
C ASP A 61 10.06 3.60 6.35
N ARG A 62 8.99 2.91 5.94
CA ARG A 62 8.60 2.72 4.55
C ARG A 62 7.09 2.70 4.38
N ILE A 63 6.63 3.11 3.21
CA ILE A 63 5.27 2.83 2.75
C ILE A 63 5.10 1.32 2.47
N GLY A 64 3.86 0.89 2.25
CA GLY A 64 3.57 -0.48 1.81
C GLY A 64 2.61 -1.24 2.71
N GLY A 65 2.75 -1.06 4.02
CA GLY A 65 2.11 -1.93 4.99
C GLY A 65 2.45 -3.40 4.70
N ARG A 66 1.43 -4.20 4.37
CA ARG A 66 1.56 -5.62 3.97
C ARG A 66 2.09 -5.81 2.55
N VAL A 67 2.11 -4.78 1.73
CA VAL A 67 2.74 -4.82 0.41
C VAL A 67 4.23 -4.54 0.60
N LEU A 68 5.05 -5.52 0.25
CA LEU A 68 6.50 -5.43 0.24
C LEU A 68 7.01 -6.26 -0.93
N SER A 69 7.72 -5.60 -1.83
CA SER A 69 8.48 -6.27 -2.89
C SER A 69 9.95 -5.96 -2.66
N ALA A 70 10.79 -6.98 -2.56
CA ALA A 70 12.21 -6.84 -2.27
C ALA A 70 13.05 -7.64 -3.27
N ALA A 71 14.18 -7.09 -3.69
CA ALA A 71 15.20 -7.84 -4.42
C ALA A 71 16.15 -8.49 -3.40
N ALA A 72 16.58 -9.73 -3.65
CA ALA A 72 17.52 -10.43 -2.76
C ALA A 72 18.91 -9.76 -2.77
N HIS A 73 19.32 -9.23 -3.92
CA HIS A 73 20.51 -8.42 -4.12
C HIS A 73 20.36 -7.52 -5.35
N THR A 74 21.26 -6.55 -5.53
CA THR A 74 21.29 -5.69 -6.72
C THR A 74 21.31 -6.54 -7.99
N GLY A 75 20.45 -6.21 -8.94
CA GLY A 75 20.30 -6.94 -10.20
C GLY A 75 19.41 -8.19 -10.16
N THR A 76 18.83 -8.56 -9.01
CA THR A 76 17.81 -9.63 -8.98
C THR A 76 16.40 -9.14 -9.22
N PRO A 77 15.52 -10.00 -9.78
CA PRO A 77 14.09 -9.74 -9.82
C PRO A 77 13.54 -9.48 -8.41
N PHE A 78 12.54 -8.62 -8.34
CA PHE A 78 11.78 -8.41 -7.11
C PHE A 78 10.96 -9.65 -6.75
N VAL A 79 10.93 -9.96 -5.46
CA VAL A 79 10.07 -10.97 -4.85
C VAL A 79 9.04 -10.26 -3.98
N ASP A 80 7.77 -10.59 -4.18
CA ASP A 80 6.69 -10.10 -3.33
C ASP A 80 6.66 -10.93 -2.03
N LEU A 81 6.84 -10.25 -0.90
CA LEU A 81 6.81 -10.83 0.45
C LEU A 81 5.42 -10.69 1.10
N GLY A 82 4.42 -10.28 0.32
CA GLY A 82 3.04 -10.14 0.72
C GLY A 82 2.11 -10.46 -0.46
N PRO A 83 1.12 -9.60 -0.78
CA PRO A 83 0.26 -9.85 -1.92
C PRO A 83 1.09 -9.90 -3.21
N SER A 84 0.91 -10.97 -3.98
CA SER A 84 1.74 -11.27 -5.16
C SER A 84 0.94 -11.34 -6.46
N TRP A 85 -0.38 -11.53 -6.36
CA TRP A 85 -1.25 -11.86 -7.50
C TRP A 85 -2.43 -10.91 -7.61
N LEU A 86 -2.86 -10.71 -8.85
CA LEU A 86 -4.11 -10.07 -9.23
C LEU A 86 -4.90 -11.02 -10.14
N TRP A 87 -6.20 -11.16 -9.90
CA TRP A 87 -7.12 -11.78 -10.86
C TRP A 87 -8.00 -10.68 -11.47
N PRO A 88 -7.67 -10.16 -12.67
CA PRO A 88 -8.31 -8.95 -13.17
C PRO A 88 -9.82 -9.06 -13.35
N GLY A 89 -10.30 -10.23 -13.78
CA GLY A 89 -11.72 -10.53 -13.97
C GLY A 89 -12.51 -10.69 -12.67
N MET A 90 -11.84 -10.82 -11.52
CA MET A 90 -12.48 -10.89 -10.20
C MET A 90 -12.27 -9.62 -9.37
N ASN A 91 -11.28 -8.80 -9.73
CA ASN A 91 -10.83 -7.66 -8.94
C ASN A 91 -10.86 -6.37 -9.76
N GLU A 92 -12.04 -6.01 -10.27
CA GLU A 92 -12.24 -4.87 -11.18
C GLU A 92 -11.63 -3.55 -10.67
N ARG A 93 -11.70 -3.28 -9.36
CA ARG A 93 -11.13 -2.06 -8.77
C ARG A 93 -9.61 -2.01 -8.90
N LEU A 94 -8.93 -3.12 -8.63
CA LEU A 94 -7.47 -3.19 -8.79
C LEU A 94 -7.07 -3.18 -10.27
N SER A 95 -7.86 -3.82 -11.14
CA SER A 95 -7.69 -3.74 -12.59
C SER A 95 -7.80 -2.30 -13.08
N HIS A 96 -8.83 -1.57 -12.65
CA HIS A 96 -9.03 -0.16 -12.97
C HIS A 96 -7.81 0.66 -12.56
N TRP A 97 -7.36 0.57 -11.31
CA TRP A 97 -6.19 1.33 -10.86
C TRP A 97 -4.90 0.92 -11.56
N THR A 98 -4.73 -0.36 -11.89
CA THR A 98 -3.57 -0.82 -12.66
C THR A 98 -3.52 -0.12 -14.02
N THR A 99 -4.64 -0.07 -14.74
CA THR A 99 -4.74 0.63 -16.03
C THR A 99 -4.60 2.14 -15.88
N THR A 100 -5.33 2.77 -14.94
CA THR A 100 -5.29 4.21 -14.66
C THR A 100 -3.87 4.69 -14.32
N LEU A 101 -3.09 3.85 -13.65
CA LEU A 101 -1.74 4.18 -13.25
C LEU A 101 -0.68 3.86 -14.32
N GLY A 102 -1.08 3.22 -15.43
CA GLY A 102 -0.19 2.84 -16.53
C GLY A 102 0.73 1.66 -16.21
N LEU A 103 0.31 0.79 -15.28
CA LEU A 103 1.11 -0.32 -14.81
C LEU A 103 0.95 -1.55 -15.72
N LYS A 104 2.05 -2.26 -15.93
CA LYS A 104 2.08 -3.47 -16.74
C LYS A 104 1.88 -4.72 -15.90
N LEU A 105 1.14 -5.66 -16.47
CA LEU A 105 0.89 -6.98 -15.89
C LEU A 105 1.52 -8.05 -16.76
N PHE A 106 2.00 -9.12 -16.14
CA PHE A 106 2.44 -10.33 -16.82
C PHE A 106 1.80 -11.58 -16.17
N PRO A 107 1.63 -12.70 -16.92
CA PRO A 107 1.04 -13.92 -16.39
C PRO A 107 1.87 -14.54 -15.27
N GLN A 108 1.21 -15.04 -14.21
CA GLN A 108 1.86 -15.92 -13.25
C GLN A 108 2.35 -17.17 -13.98
N HIS A 109 3.61 -17.54 -13.75
CA HIS A 109 4.17 -18.78 -14.29
C HIS A 109 3.47 -19.99 -13.65
N GLN A 110 2.85 -20.84 -14.46
CA GLN A 110 2.08 -22.03 -14.03
C GLN A 110 2.56 -23.33 -14.68
N SER A 111 3.48 -23.25 -15.64
CA SER A 111 4.02 -24.43 -16.33
C SER A 111 5.13 -25.11 -15.51
N GLY A 112 5.38 -26.38 -15.81
CA GLY A 112 6.43 -27.16 -15.17
C GLY A 112 5.94 -27.94 -13.95
N ALA A 113 6.86 -28.26 -13.04
CA ALA A 113 6.54 -29.08 -11.88
C ALA A 113 5.98 -28.23 -10.73
N ALA A 114 4.87 -28.67 -10.16
CA ALA A 114 4.38 -28.16 -8.89
C ALA A 114 5.14 -28.84 -7.74
N ILE A 115 5.51 -28.06 -6.73
CA ILE A 115 6.11 -28.56 -5.49
C ILE A 115 5.10 -28.32 -4.39
N MET A 116 4.74 -29.38 -3.66
CA MET A 116 3.81 -29.33 -2.53
C MET A 116 4.49 -29.89 -1.29
N GLU A 117 4.49 -29.11 -0.21
CA GLU A 117 4.84 -29.60 1.12
C GLU A 117 3.58 -30.18 1.78
N MET A 118 3.65 -31.45 2.16
CA MET A 118 2.57 -32.16 2.83
C MET A 118 2.61 -31.89 4.34
N GLN A 119 1.52 -32.17 5.06
CA GLN A 119 1.45 -31.99 6.53
C GLN A 119 2.54 -32.73 7.32
N ASN A 120 3.11 -33.79 6.74
CA ASN A 120 4.22 -34.55 7.32
C ASN A 120 5.60 -34.03 6.88
N HIS A 121 5.70 -32.78 6.39
CA HIS A 121 6.91 -32.13 5.88
C HIS A 121 7.59 -32.82 4.69
N ASN A 122 6.94 -33.83 4.10
CA ASN A 122 7.44 -34.40 2.86
C ASN A 122 7.14 -33.46 1.70
N VAL A 123 8.18 -33.14 0.96
CA VAL A 123 8.09 -32.35 -0.27
C VAL A 123 7.85 -33.29 -1.44
N ARG A 124 6.73 -33.10 -2.14
CA ARG A 124 6.40 -33.87 -3.35
C ARG A 124 6.44 -32.97 -4.58
N ARG A 125 7.09 -33.48 -5.62
CA ARG A 125 7.13 -32.85 -6.94
C ARG A 125 6.16 -33.57 -7.86
N HIS A 126 5.18 -32.85 -8.39
CA HIS A 126 4.19 -33.35 -9.33
C HIS A 126 4.34 -32.64 -10.67
N ALA A 127 4.12 -33.33 -11.78
CA ALA A 127 3.91 -32.64 -13.06
C ALA A 127 2.65 -31.77 -12.91
N SER A 128 2.75 -30.46 -13.11
CA SER A 128 1.57 -29.60 -13.00
C SER A 128 0.65 -29.87 -14.18
N THR A 129 -0.52 -30.44 -13.91
CA THR A 129 -1.65 -30.51 -14.84
C THR A 129 -2.71 -29.47 -14.52
N TYR A 130 -2.45 -28.59 -13.54
CA TYR A 130 -3.39 -27.60 -13.05
C TYR A 130 -3.14 -26.26 -13.74
N THR A 131 -4.07 -25.87 -14.61
CA THR A 131 -4.21 -24.49 -15.09
C THR A 131 -5.12 -23.75 -14.12
N GLN A 132 -4.69 -22.62 -13.56
CA GLN A 132 -5.61 -21.80 -12.76
C GLN A 132 -6.61 -21.11 -13.67
N GLU A 133 -7.89 -21.23 -13.30
CA GLU A 133 -9.00 -20.48 -13.91
C GLU A 133 -9.77 -19.76 -12.79
N PRO A 134 -9.91 -18.42 -12.84
CA PRO A 134 -9.34 -17.51 -13.84
C PRO A 134 -7.82 -17.32 -13.68
N PRO A 135 -7.11 -16.88 -14.74
CA PRO A 135 -5.67 -16.69 -14.70
C PRO A 135 -5.26 -15.59 -13.70
N SER A 136 -4.22 -15.86 -12.92
CA SER A 136 -3.55 -14.87 -12.08
C SER A 136 -2.46 -14.13 -12.87
N LEU A 137 -2.38 -12.82 -12.64
CA LEU A 137 -1.34 -11.93 -13.18
C LEU A 137 -0.52 -11.34 -12.03
N ARG A 138 0.63 -10.77 -12.37
CA ARG A 138 1.52 -10.03 -11.47
C ARG A 138 1.89 -8.69 -12.08
N TRP A 139 2.20 -7.70 -11.25
CA TRP A 139 2.72 -6.42 -11.70
C TRP A 139 4.21 -6.53 -12.04
N GLU A 140 4.62 -5.94 -13.17
CA GLU A 140 6.05 -5.71 -13.45
C GLU A 140 6.67 -4.85 -12.34
N GLY A 141 7.81 -5.27 -11.81
CA GLY A 141 8.45 -4.62 -10.64
C GLY A 141 7.84 -5.01 -9.28
N GLY A 142 6.90 -5.96 -9.25
CA GLY A 142 6.25 -6.44 -8.02
C GLY A 142 5.03 -5.61 -7.61
N ALA A 143 4.27 -6.12 -6.63
CA ALA A 143 3.04 -5.48 -6.16
C ALA A 143 3.27 -4.07 -5.58
N VAL A 144 4.49 -3.75 -5.14
CA VAL A 144 4.85 -2.39 -4.68
C VAL A 144 4.74 -1.34 -5.80
N ALA A 145 4.82 -1.73 -7.08
CA ALA A 145 4.69 -0.81 -8.21
C ALA A 145 3.37 -0.02 -8.17
N LEU A 146 2.28 -0.64 -7.70
CA LEU A 146 1.00 0.01 -7.51
C LEU A 146 1.06 1.17 -6.50
N LEU A 147 1.75 0.95 -5.39
CA LEU A 147 1.85 1.93 -4.31
C LEU A 147 2.82 3.05 -4.68
N ASN A 148 3.92 2.73 -5.34
CA ASN A 148 4.86 3.72 -5.85
C ASN A 148 4.19 4.63 -6.88
N ALA A 149 3.35 4.07 -7.77
CA ALA A 149 2.63 4.85 -8.77
C ALA A 149 1.51 5.74 -8.19
N LEU A 150 0.89 5.32 -7.09
CA LEU A 150 -0.03 6.18 -6.31
C LEU A 150 0.75 7.30 -5.61
N MET A 151 1.83 6.96 -4.91
CA MET A 151 2.65 7.92 -4.19
C MET A 151 3.23 9.00 -5.12
N ALA A 152 3.67 8.62 -6.32
CA ALA A 152 4.19 9.56 -7.33
C ALA A 152 3.14 10.55 -7.86
N ARG A 153 1.84 10.33 -7.60
CA ARG A 153 0.74 11.23 -8.00
C ARG A 153 0.25 12.12 -6.86
N LEU A 154 0.79 11.97 -5.66
CA LEU A 154 0.45 12.83 -4.53
C LEU A 154 1.33 14.09 -4.61
N GLU A 155 0.71 15.26 -4.65
CA GLU A 155 1.40 16.56 -4.75
C GLU A 155 1.25 17.39 -3.46
N ARG A 156 0.08 17.27 -2.80
CA ARG A 156 -0.31 18.04 -1.60
C ARG A 156 -0.39 17.18 -0.34
N THR A 157 -0.31 15.85 -0.47
CA THR A 157 -0.23 14.95 0.67
C THR A 157 1.15 15.02 1.31
N GLN A 158 1.20 15.28 2.61
CA GLN A 158 2.41 15.20 3.41
C GLN A 158 2.52 13.81 4.01
N LEU A 159 3.60 13.09 3.68
CA LEU A 159 3.88 11.76 4.22
C LEU A 159 4.83 11.85 5.42
N LEU A 160 4.44 11.26 6.55
CA LEU A 160 5.26 11.14 7.75
C LEU A 160 5.49 9.65 8.07
N LEU A 161 6.72 9.19 7.84
CA LEU A 161 7.19 7.86 8.20
C LEU A 161 7.73 7.84 9.64
N ASN A 162 7.91 6.65 10.22
CA ASN A 162 8.35 6.45 11.60
C ASN A 162 7.44 7.15 12.65
N ALA A 163 6.16 7.31 12.32
CA ALA A 163 5.20 8.01 13.15
C ALA A 163 4.10 7.06 13.65
N GLN A 164 4.35 6.45 14.80
CA GLN A 164 3.34 5.63 15.45
C GLN A 164 2.32 6.50 16.17
N VAL A 165 1.09 6.50 15.67
CA VAL A 165 -0.06 7.10 16.36
C VAL A 165 -0.44 6.20 17.53
N THR A 166 -0.37 6.71 18.75
CA THR A 166 -0.74 5.97 19.97
C THR A 166 -2.07 6.41 20.55
N LEU A 167 -2.54 7.60 20.18
CA LEU A 167 -3.72 8.21 20.76
C LEU A 167 -4.37 9.18 19.76
N ILE A 168 -5.70 9.07 19.62
CA ILE A 168 -6.53 10.01 18.88
C ILE A 168 -7.60 10.53 19.86
N ARG A 169 -7.64 11.84 20.08
CA ARG A 169 -8.64 12.49 20.94
C ARG A 169 -9.37 13.57 20.16
N HIS A 170 -10.67 13.65 20.37
CA HIS A 170 -11.49 14.75 19.90
C HIS A 170 -11.88 15.62 21.11
N ALA A 171 -11.75 16.94 20.97
CA ALA A 171 -12.06 17.92 22.01
C ALA A 171 -13.55 18.29 22.04
#